data_AF-A0A4V5NBU6-F1
#
_entry.id   AF-A0A4V5NBU6-F1
#
_cell.length_a   1.000
_cell.length_b   1.000
_cell.length_c   1.000
_cell.angle_alpha   90.00
_cell.angle_beta   90.00
_cell.angle_gamma   90.00
#
_symmetry.space_group_name_H-M   'P 1'
#
loop_
_entity.id
_entity.type
_entity.pdbx_description
1 polymer ?
#
loop_
_entity_poly.entity_id
_entity_poly.type
_entity_poly.pdbx_seq_one_letter_code
_entity_poly.pdbx_strand_id
1 'polypeptide(L)'
;MAPPVSFTKVTLSYPLYAADFDPYNRGYLVVGGGGGEGRSGVGNKLTLLDVSDRSKLITAAEVDLSRDEDSVTSLANLASKDGLITFAGINSSEADQQR
;
A
#
# COMPACT_ATOMS: atom_id res chain seq x y z
N MET A 1 -17.14 -16.70 25.74
CA MET A 1 -16.97 -16.82 24.27
C MET A 1 -16.83 -15.41 23.73
N ALA A 2 -15.82 -15.11 22.92
CA ALA A 2 -15.67 -13.77 22.35
C ALA A 2 -16.82 -13.47 21.38
N PRO A 3 -17.34 -12.23 21.33
CA PRO A 3 -18.39 -11.87 20.39
C PRO A 3 -17.90 -12.00 18.93
N PRO A 4 -18.78 -12.40 17.99
CA PRO A 4 -18.41 -12.51 16.59
C PRO A 4 -18.06 -11.13 16.02
N VAL A 5 -16.91 -11.05 15.33
CA VAL A 5 -16.45 -9.83 14.67
C VAL A 5 -16.74 -9.94 13.17
N SER A 6 -17.43 -8.94 12.61
CA SER A 6 -17.64 -8.85 11.17
C SER A 6 -16.34 -8.47 10.46
N PHE A 7 -16.03 -9.12 9.35
CA PHE A 7 -14.85 -8.82 8.54
C PHE A 7 -15.14 -8.94 7.05
N THR A 8 -14.38 -8.21 6.25
CA THR A 8 -14.35 -8.28 4.79
C THR A 8 -12.91 -8.53 4.36
N LYS A 9 -12.70 -9.24 3.24
CA LYS A 9 -11.37 -9.60 2.74
C LYS A 9 -11.21 -9.23 1.27
N VAL A 10 -9.98 -8.86 0.92
CA VAL A 10 -9.53 -8.69 -0.46
C VAL A 10 -8.15 -9.34 -0.60
N THR A 11 -7.85 -9.87 -1.78
CA THR A 11 -6.53 -10.43 -2.12
C THR A 11 -5.92 -9.56 -3.20
N LEU A 12 -4.73 -9.04 -2.94
CA LEU A 12 -3.95 -8.26 -3.90
C LEU A 12 -2.87 -9.15 -4.55
N SER A 13 -2.32 -8.70 -5.67
CA SER A 13 -1.36 -9.49 -6.47
C SER A 13 0.07 -9.50 -5.93
N TYR A 14 0.31 -8.88 -4.78
CA TYR A 14 1.64 -8.67 -4.19
C TYR A 14 1.58 -8.73 -2.65
N PRO A 15 2.68 -9.12 -1.97
CA PRO A 15 2.76 -9.09 -0.51
C PRO A 15 2.58 -7.69 0.05
N LEU A 16 1.87 -7.56 1.18
CA LEU A 16 1.65 -6.28 1.87
C LEU A 16 2.54 -6.18 3.10
N TYR A 17 3.26 -5.06 3.23
CA TYR A 17 4.14 -4.79 4.37
C TYR A 17 3.76 -3.53 5.14
N ALA A 18 2.99 -2.62 4.52
CA ALA A 18 2.56 -1.39 5.15
C ALA A 18 1.11 -1.04 4.78
N ALA A 19 0.43 -0.35 5.69
CA ALA A 19 -0.93 0.15 5.50
C ALA A 19 -1.13 1.41 6.35
N ASP A 20 -1.76 2.44 5.78
CA ASP A 20 -2.13 3.65 6.52
C ASP A 20 -3.43 4.27 5.96
N PHE A 21 -4.28 4.78 6.83
CA PHE A 21 -5.55 5.39 6.45
C PHE A 21 -5.35 6.82 5.95
N ASP A 22 -6.27 7.32 5.13
CA ASP A 22 -6.40 8.76 4.95
C ASP A 22 -6.88 9.39 6.27
N PRO A 23 -6.11 10.32 6.88
CA PRO A 23 -6.42 10.87 8.18
C PRO A 23 -7.65 11.79 8.17
N TYR A 24 -8.05 12.33 7.01
CA TYR A 24 -9.21 13.20 6.84
C TYR A 24 -10.44 12.43 6.35
N ASN A 25 -10.27 11.55 5.36
CA ASN A 25 -11.33 10.70 4.85
C ASN A 25 -11.03 9.22 5.10
N ARG A 26 -11.40 8.73 6.28
CA ARG A 26 -11.17 7.34 6.73
C ARG A 26 -11.90 6.27 5.88
N GLY A 27 -12.62 6.67 4.83
CA GLY A 27 -13.12 5.78 3.79
C GLY A 27 -12.03 5.26 2.84
N TYR A 28 -10.79 5.73 2.95
CA TYR A 28 -9.68 5.25 2.13
C TYR A 28 -8.52 4.71 2.97
N LEU A 29 -7.96 3.59 2.50
CA LEU A 29 -6.80 2.91 3.08
C LEU A 29 -5.74 2.74 1.98
N VAL A 30 -4.54 3.28 2.20
CA VAL A 30 -3.40 3.02 1.34
C VAL A 30 -2.67 1.79 1.87
N VAL A 31 -2.37 0.84 0.99
CA VAL A 31 -1.53 -0.32 1.29
C VAL A 31 -0.34 -0.39 0.33
N GLY A 32 0.79 -0.85 0.84
CA GLY A 32 2.05 -0.90 0.09
C GLY A 32 2.82 -2.18 0.35
N GLY A 33 3.56 -2.62 -0.66
CA GLY A 33 4.46 -3.75 -0.58
C GLY A 33 4.96 -4.17 -1.95
N GLY A 34 5.39 -5.42 -2.09
CA GLY A 34 5.96 -5.89 -3.35
C GLY A 34 6.80 -7.16 -3.23
N GLY A 35 7.41 -7.52 -4.35
CA GLY A 35 8.36 -8.64 -4.45
C GLY A 35 9.81 -8.26 -4.14
N GLY A 36 10.10 -6.98 -3.91
CA GLY A 36 11.45 -6.44 -3.80
C GLY A 36 12.14 -6.30 -5.16
N GLU A 37 13.44 -5.99 -5.15
CA GLU A 37 14.28 -5.94 -6.36
C GLU A 37 14.57 -7.33 -6.96
N GLY A 38 14.20 -8.40 -6.22
CA GLY A 38 14.35 -9.77 -6.68
C GLY A 38 13.50 -10.06 -7.91
N ARG A 39 14.02 -10.87 -8.83
CA ARG A 39 13.33 -11.29 -10.07
C ARG A 39 12.21 -12.32 -9.84
N SER A 40 11.37 -12.08 -8.84
CA SER A 40 10.23 -12.92 -8.45
C SER A 40 9.07 -12.87 -9.47
N GLY A 41 9.04 -11.84 -10.32
CA GLY A 41 7.92 -11.54 -11.20
C GLY A 41 6.77 -10.79 -10.53
N VAL A 42 6.86 -10.55 -9.21
CA VAL A 42 5.89 -9.77 -8.42
C VAL A 42 6.30 -8.31 -8.40
N GLY A 43 5.40 -7.41 -8.82
CA GLY A 43 5.67 -5.97 -8.83
C GLY A 43 5.59 -5.32 -7.45
N ASN A 44 6.35 -4.25 -7.26
CA ASN A 44 6.24 -3.34 -6.12
C ASN A 44 5.14 -2.31 -6.39
N LYS A 45 4.21 -2.12 -5.45
CA LYS A 45 3.00 -1.32 -5.69
C LYS A 45 2.48 -0.59 -4.46
N LEU A 46 1.75 0.50 -4.73
CA LEU A 46 0.81 1.12 -3.82
C LEU A 46 -0.61 0.91 -4.32
N THR A 47 -1.53 0.52 -3.44
CA THR A 47 -2.96 0.39 -3.75
C THR A 47 -3.78 1.24 -2.81
N LEU A 48 -4.68 2.04 -3.36
CA LEU A 48 -5.71 2.77 -2.61
C LEU A 48 -6.98 1.93 -2.58
N LEU A 49 -7.38 1.50 -1.39
CA LEU A 49 -8.62 0.77 -1.17
C LEU A 49 -9.70 1.73 -0.66
N ASP A 50 -10.85 1.76 -1.32
CA ASP A 50 -12.09 2.29 -0.77
C ASP A 50 -12.68 1.26 0.20
N VAL A 51 -12.81 1.71 1.45
CA VAL A 51 -13.29 0.96 2.61
C VAL A 51 -14.47 1.67 3.29
N SER A 52 -15.13 2.60 2.57
CA SER A 52 -16.28 3.35 3.05
C SER A 52 -17.50 2.47 3.35
N ASP A 53 -17.65 1.35 2.63
CA ASP A 53 -18.64 0.29 2.89
C ASP A 53 -17.98 -0.88 3.64
N ARG A 54 -18.41 -1.17 4.86
CA ARG A 54 -17.86 -2.26 5.68
C ARG A 54 -17.99 -3.66 5.05
N SER A 55 -18.90 -3.83 4.09
CA SER A 55 -19.14 -5.10 3.41
C SER A 55 -18.25 -5.34 2.18
N LYS A 56 -17.49 -4.31 1.74
CA LYS A 56 -16.69 -4.35 0.50
C LYS A 56 -15.34 -3.67 0.68
N LEU A 57 -14.35 -4.14 -0.07
CA LEU A 57 -13.05 -3.48 -0.21
C LEU A 57 -12.81 -3.35 -1.71
N ILE A 58 -12.75 -2.13 -2.21
CA ILE A 58 -12.68 -1.85 -3.66
C ILE A 58 -11.35 -1.16 -3.96
N THR A 59 -10.61 -1.64 -4.95
CA THR A 59 -9.43 -0.94 -5.45
C THR A 59 -9.87 0.34 -6.18
N ALA A 60 -9.61 1.49 -5.58
CA ALA A 60 -9.92 2.79 -6.13
C ALA A 60 -8.80 3.28 -7.08
N ALA A 61 -7.55 2.98 -6.75
CA ALA A 61 -6.38 3.30 -7.58
C ALA A 61 -5.21 2.36 -7.26
N GLU A 62 -4.28 2.24 -8.21
CA GLU A 62 -3.04 1.49 -8.05
C GLU A 62 -1.90 2.25 -8.74
N VAL A 63 -0.70 2.19 -8.16
CA VAL A 63 0.53 2.72 -8.74
C VAL A 63 1.59 1.63 -8.71
N ASP A 64 2.10 1.29 -9.89
CA ASP A 64 3.29 0.45 -10.02
C ASP A 64 4.55 1.28 -9.70
N LEU A 65 5.42 0.70 -8.89
CA LEU A 65 6.71 1.27 -8.52
C LEU A 65 7.83 0.63 -9.35
N SER A 66 9.05 1.19 -9.22
CA SER A 66 10.23 0.64 -9.86
C SER A 66 10.43 -0.84 -9.48
N ARG A 67 10.84 -1.63 -10.47
CA ARG A 67 11.25 -3.03 -10.27
C ARG A 67 12.72 -3.16 -9.89
N ASP A 68 13.48 -2.09 -10.06
CA ASP A 68 14.90 -2.03 -9.72
C ASP A 68 15.13 -1.58 -8.27
N GLU A 69 14.06 -1.16 -7.58
CA GLU A 69 14.07 -0.78 -6.17
C GLU A 69 13.38 -1.85 -5.30
N ASP A 70 13.56 -1.75 -3.98
CA ASP A 70 12.94 -2.66 -3.03
C ASP A 70 11.42 -2.42 -2.92
N SER A 71 10.75 -3.31 -2.19
CA SER A 71 9.35 -3.18 -1.84
C SER A 71 9.10 -2.06 -0.83
N VAL A 72 7.88 -1.54 -0.80
CA VAL A 72 7.46 -0.60 0.25
C VAL A 72 7.43 -1.31 1.59
N THR A 73 8.11 -0.76 2.59
CA THR A 73 8.16 -1.34 3.95
C THR A 73 7.53 -0.46 5.02
N SER A 74 7.29 0.82 4.71
CA SER A 74 6.63 1.78 5.60
C SER A 74 5.81 2.78 4.81
N LEU A 75 4.73 3.25 5.42
CA LEU A 75 3.83 4.25 4.86
C LEU A 75 3.46 5.29 5.91
N ALA A 76 3.29 6.54 5.47
CA ALA A 76 2.65 7.59 6.23
C ALA A 76 1.80 8.46 5.31
N ASN A 77 0.58 8.75 5.72
CA ASN A 77 -0.37 9.56 4.98
C ASN A 77 -0.53 10.93 5.62
N LEU A 78 -0.42 11.96 4.78
CA LEU A 78 -0.69 13.34 5.13
C LEU A 78 -1.88 13.84 4.31
N ALA A 79 -2.90 14.35 5.01
CA ALA A 79 -4.00 15.03 4.35
C ALA A 79 -3.55 16.39 3.80
N SER A 80 -4.00 16.70 2.59
CA SER A 80 -3.88 18.01 1.95
C SER A 80 -5.27 18.52 1.55
N LYS A 81 -5.38 19.83 1.24
CA LYS A 81 -6.63 20.41 0.71
C LYS A 81 -7.03 19.79 -0.63
N ASP A 82 -6.05 19.38 -1.42
CA ASP A 82 -6.26 18.88 -2.78
C ASP A 82 -6.31 17.34 -2.87
N GLY A 83 -6.18 16.64 -1.73
CA GLY A 83 -6.21 15.18 -1.68
C GLY A 83 -5.27 14.58 -0.65
N LEU A 84 -4.79 13.37 -0.94
CA LEU A 84 -3.94 12.61 -0.05
C LEU A 84 -2.48 12.60 -0.55
N ILE A 85 -1.55 12.90 0.34
CA ILE A 85 -0.11 12.74 0.10
C ILE A 85 0.35 11.50 0.85
N THR A 86 0.93 10.55 0.14
CA THR A 86 1.48 9.31 0.71
C THR A 86 3.00 9.36 0.64
N PHE A 87 3.65 9.17 1.78
CA PHE A 87 5.08 8.92 1.89
C PHE A 87 5.32 7.42 1.97
N ALA A 88 6.17 6.89 1.09
CA ALA A 88 6.54 5.47 1.07
C ALA A 88 8.04 5.31 1.33
N GLY A 89 8.37 4.49 2.33
CA GLY A 89 9.75 4.08 2.59
C GLY A 89 10.11 2.91 1.70
N ILE A 90 11.05 3.15 0.77
CA ILE A 90 11.58 2.20 -0.21
C ILE A 90 13.11 2.31 -0.19
N ASN A 91 13.80 1.17 -0.15
CA ASN A 91 15.25 1.16 -0.30
C ASN A 91 15.64 1.27 -1.77
N SER A 92 16.66 2.07 -2.06
CA SER A 92 17.19 2.24 -3.41
C SER A 92 17.83 0.97 -3.94
N SER A 93 17.93 0.90 -5.27
CA SER A 93 18.64 -0.17 -5.98
C SER A 93 20.08 -0.35 -5.48
N GLU A 94 20.62 -1.57 -5.58
CA GLU A 94 22.06 -1.82 -5.32
C GLU A 94 22.98 -0.87 -6.11
N ALA A 95 22.58 -0.52 -7.34
CA ALA A 95 23.36 0.36 -8.22
C ALA A 95 23.45 1.81 -7.68
N ASP A 96 22.39 2.30 -7.02
CA ASP A 96 22.38 3.63 -6.44
C ASP A 96 23.09 3.68 -5.08
N GLN A 97 23.19 2.55 -4.36
CA GLN A 97 23.91 2.45 -3.09
C GLN A 97 25.45 2.53 -3.26
N GLN A 98 25.97 2.21 -4.45
CA GLN A 98 27.41 2.17 -4.73
C GLN A 98 27.98 3.46 -5.34
N ARG A 99 27.17 4.52 -5.44
CA ARG A 99 27.58 5.85 -5.94
C ARG A 99 28.01 6.77 -4.80
#